data_AF-A0A5K1DUD7-F1
#
_entry.id   AF-A0A5K1DUD7-F1
#
_cell.length_a   1.000
_cell.length_b   1.000
_cell.length_c   1.000
_cell.angle_alpha   90.00
_cell.angle_beta   90.00
_cell.angle_gamma   90.00
#
_symmetry.space_group_name_H-M   'P 1'
#
loop_
_entity.id
_entity.type
_entity.pdbx_description
1 polymer ?
#
loop_
_entity_poly.entity_id
_entity_poly.type
_entity_poly.pdbx_seq_one_letter_code
_entity_poly.pdbx_strand_id
1 'polypeptide(L)' 'LKDLIDFLPASLATIISYFSAEITRGIWKPVLMNGTDWPSPAANLPSIEAEMKEILAPTGVNVPSPYTGFLMVLIL' A
#
# COMPACT_ATOMS: atom_id res chain seq x y z
N LEU A 1 -14.04 -2.41 -6.95
CA LEU A 1 -12.74 -1.69 -7.03
C LEU A 1 -12.80 -0.60 -8.09
N LYS A 2 -13.17 -0.92 -9.34
CA LYS A 2 -13.39 0.07 -10.40
C LYS A 2 -14.30 1.24 -9.99
N ASP A 3 -15.47 0.98 -9.41
CA ASP A 3 -16.36 2.06 -8.95
C ASP A 3 -15.68 2.96 -7.89
N LEU A 4 -14.90 2.37 -6.98
CA LEU A 4 -14.19 3.13 -5.96
C LEU A 4 -13.11 4.04 -6.55
N ILE A 5 -12.45 3.61 -7.62
CA ILE A 5 -11.46 4.39 -8.35
C ILE A 5 -12.12 5.51 -9.16
N ASP A 6 -13.27 5.22 -9.77
CA ASP A 6 -14.02 6.21 -10.55
C ASP A 6 -14.56 7.33 -9.64
N PHE A 7 -14.90 7.03 -8.39
CA PHE A 7 -15.38 8.02 -7.42
C PHE A 7 -14.27 8.69 -6.58
N LEU A 8 -13.21 7.97 -6.21
CA LEU A 8 -12.22 8.41 -5.19
C LEU A 8 -10.76 8.00 -5.51
N PRO A 9 -10.20 8.41 -6.67
CA PRO A 9 -8.88 7.94 -7.10
C PRO A 9 -7.75 8.46 -6.20
N ALA A 10 -7.83 9.71 -5.72
CA ALA A 10 -6.83 10.30 -4.83
C ALA A 10 -6.82 9.69 -3.42
N SER A 11 -8.00 9.40 -2.86
CA SER A 11 -8.11 8.73 -1.56
C SER A 11 -7.54 7.32 -1.64
N LEU A 12 -7.81 6.61 -2.73
CA LEU A 12 -7.26 5.27 -2.93
C LEU A 12 -5.73 5.28 -3.05
N ALA A 13 -5.17 6.22 -3.82
CA ALA A 13 -3.72 6.43 -3.90
C ALA A 13 -3.08 6.66 -2.51
N THR A 14 -3.75 7.42 -1.65
CA THR A 14 -3.29 7.68 -0.27
C THR A 14 -3.32 6.43 0.59
N ILE A 15 -4.40 5.65 0.51
CA ILE A 15 -4.56 4.38 1.26
C ILE A 15 -3.46 3.39 0.85
N ILE A 16 -3.19 3.25 -0.45
CA ILE A 16 -2.13 2.36 -0.96
C ILE A 16 -0.77 2.80 -0.43
N SER A 17 -0.44 4.09 -0.56
CA SER A 17 0.83 4.64 -0.08
C SER A 17 1.05 4.38 1.42
N TYR A 18 -0.01 4.53 2.22
CA TYR A 18 0.01 4.24 3.64
C TYR A 18 0.27 2.75 3.94
N PHE A 19 -0.48 1.84 3.31
CA PHE A 19 -0.26 0.40 3.50
C PHE A 19 1.12 -0.04 3.05
N SER A 20 1.62 0.47 1.93
CA SER A 20 3.00 0.24 1.47
C SER A 20 4.02 0.66 2.53
N ALA A 21 3.84 1.84 3.14
CA ALA A 21 4.73 2.32 4.20
C ALA A 21 4.66 1.46 5.47
N GLU A 22 3.49 0.97 5.87
CA GLU A 22 3.34 0.09 7.04
C GLU A 22 4.01 -1.28 6.86
N ILE A 23 4.01 -1.82 5.64
CA ILE A 23 4.73 -3.05 5.30
C ILE A 23 6.23 -2.83 5.43
N THR A 24 6.75 -1.75 4.83
CA THR A 24 8.19 -1.41 4.93
C THR A 24 8.62 -1.25 6.39
N ARG A 25 7.71 -0.76 7.26
CA ARG A 25 7.94 -0.63 8.71
C ARG A 25 7.77 -1.94 9.49
N GLY A 26 7.28 -3.01 8.87
CA GLY A 26 7.10 -4.31 9.52
C GLY A 26 6.03 -4.32 10.63
N ILE A 27 5.05 -3.41 10.56
CA ILE A 27 3.99 -3.25 11.59
C ILE A 27 3.02 -4.44 11.57
N TRP A 28 2.79 -5.03 10.41
CA TRP A 28 1.87 -6.14 10.18
C TRP A 28 2.45 -7.50 10.67
N LYS A 29 2.59 -7.64 11.99
CA LYS A 29 2.98 -8.90 12.65
C LYS A 29 1.78 -9.85 12.75
N PRO A 30 2.00 -11.18 12.77
CA PRO A 30 0.95 -12.14 13.06
C PRO A 30 0.30 -11.82 14.42
N VAL A 31 -1.03 -11.72 14.45
CA VAL A 31 -1.78 -11.53 15.69
C VAL A 31 -2.44 -12.85 16.05
N LEU A 32 -2.09 -13.37 17.23
CA LEU A 32 -2.74 -14.53 17.82
C LEU A 32 -4.12 -14.09 18.34
N MET A 33 -5.17 -14.25 17.54
CA MET A 33 -6.56 -14.07 17.99
C MET A 33 -7.20 -15.44 18.21
N ASN A 34 -7.41 -15.82 19.48
CA ASN A 34 -8.21 -16.97 19.96
C ASN A 34 -8.48 -18.11 18.94
N GLY A 35 -7.43 -18.75 18.42
CA GLY A 35 -7.54 -19.96 17.61
C GLY A 35 -7.77 -19.77 16.11
N THR A 36 -7.73 -18.54 15.58
CA THR A 36 -7.54 -18.30 14.15
C THR A 36 -6.32 -17.42 13.97
N ASP A 37 -5.20 -18.02 13.60
CA ASP A 37 -4.00 -17.27 13.23
C ASP A 37 -4.36 -16.38 12.04
N TRP A 38 -4.49 -15.07 12.26
CA TRP A 38 -4.69 -14.13 11.16
C TRP A 38 -3.38 -14.07 10.39
N PRO A 39 -3.30 -14.61 9.15
CA PRO A 39 -2.04 -14.64 8.42
C PRO A 39 -1.59 -13.20 8.16
N SER A 40 -0.30 -12.93 8.33
CA SER A 40 0.24 -11.61 8.00
C SER A 40 -0.05 -11.31 6.53
N PRO A 41 -0.67 -10.17 6.21
CA PRO A 41 -0.95 -9.80 4.82
C PRO A 41 0.32 -9.48 4.02
N ALA A 42 1.49 -9.44 4.68
CA ALA A 42 2.78 -9.11 4.09
C ALA A 42 3.14 -9.96 2.85
N ALA A 43 2.69 -11.22 2.77
CA ALA A 43 2.97 -12.09 1.62
C ALA A 43 2.22 -11.65 0.35
N ASN A 44 0.98 -11.16 0.50
CA ASN A 44 0.10 -10.84 -0.63
C ASN A 44 0.14 -9.36 -0.98
N LEU A 45 0.50 -8.51 -0.02
CA LEU A 45 0.48 -7.05 -0.18
C LEU A 45 1.34 -6.50 -1.32
N PRO A 46 2.54 -7.03 -1.65
CA PRO A 46 3.30 -6.55 -2.81
C PRO A 46 2.56 -6.73 -4.13
N SER A 47 1.85 -7.85 -4.29
CA SER A 47 1.02 -8.12 -5.47
C SER A 47 -0.18 -7.18 -5.52
N ILE A 48 -0.84 -6.96 -4.38
CA ILE A 48 -1.99 -6.06 -4.26
C ILE A 48 -1.58 -4.62 -4.55
N GLU A 49 -0.42 -4.16 -4.04
CA GLU A 49 0.12 -2.83 -4.33
C GLU A 49 0.37 -2.63 -5.82
N ALA A 50 0.96 -3.63 -6.50
CA ALA A 50 1.22 -3.55 -7.93
C ALA A 50 -0.08 -3.46 -8.74
N GLU A 51 -1.06 -4.32 -8.42
CA GLU A 51 -2.38 -4.30 -9.05
C GLU A 51 -3.07 -2.94 -8.83
N MET A 52 -3.06 -2.42 -7.61
CA MET A 52 -3.68 -1.13 -7.34
C MET A 52 -3.01 0.05 -8.06
N LYS A 53 -1.68 0.02 -8.21
CA LYS A 53 -0.95 1.03 -9.01
C LYS A 53 -1.32 0.95 -10.48
N GLU A 54 -1.45 -0.25 -11.04
CA GLU A 54 -1.86 -0.45 -12.42
C GLU A 54 -3.27 0.12 -12.68
N ILE A 55 -4.21 -0.15 -11.77
CA ILE A 55 -5.57 0.35 -11.92
C ILE A 55 -5.65 1.87 -11.71
N LEU A 56 -4.77 2.46 -10.89
CA LEU A 56 -4.69 3.91 -10.70
C LEU A 56 -3.95 4.66 -11.81
N ALA A 57 -3.05 4.02 -12.56
CA ALA A 57 -2.29 4.64 -13.64
C ALA A 57 -3.13 5.48 -14.64
N PRO A 58 -4.31 5.03 -15.11
CA PRO A 58 -5.13 5.83 -16.04
C PRO A 58 -5.78 7.06 -15.42
N THR A 59 -5.82 7.19 -14.09
CA THR A 59 -6.49 8.32 -13.40
C THR A 59 -5.64 9.59 -13.36
N GLY A 60 -4.36 9.51 -13.75
CA GLY A 60 -3.42 10.64 -13.67
C GLY A 60 -3.02 11.02 -12.24
N VAL A 61 -3.51 10.30 -11.22
CA VAL A 61 -3.16 10.52 -9.82
C VAL A 61 -1.77 9.96 -9.54
N ASN A 62 -0.87 10.80 -9.04
CA ASN A 62 0.44 10.37 -8.59
C ASN A 62 0.33 9.63 -7.25
N VAL A 63 0.77 8.38 -7.19
CA VAL A 63 0.85 7.61 -5.95
C VAL A 63 2.22 7.86 -5.32
N PRO A 64 2.32 8.58 -4.18
CA PRO A 64 3.59 8.84 -3.55
C PRO A 64 4.23 7.52 -3.09
N SER A 65 5.46 7.28 -3.55
CA SER A 65 6.25 6.12 -3.15
C SER A 65 6.89 6.37 -1.78
N PRO A 66 6.72 5.48 -0.79
CA PRO A 66 7.36 5.62 0.52
C PRO A 66 8.90 5.52 0.43
N TYR A 67 9.44 4.99 -0.67
CA TYR A 67 10.88 4.92 -0.93
C TYR A 67 11.48 6.25 -1.36
N THR A 68 10.69 7.16 -1.94
CA THR A 68 11.19 8.45 -2.44
C THR A 68 11.67 9.35 -1.31
N GLY A 69 10.98 9.33 -0.16
CA GLY A 69 11.43 10.05 1.04
C GLY A 69 12.66 9.41 1.70
N PHE A 70 12.74 8.08 1.71
CA PHE A 70 13.87 7.35 2.29
C PHE A 70 15.16 7.52 1.48
N LEU A 71 15.08 7.52 0.14
CA LEU A 71 16.23 7.79 -0.72
C LEU A 71 16.76 9.21 -0.52
N MET A 72 15.87 10.20 -0.42
CA MET A 72 16.26 11.62 -0.30
C MET A 72 17.03 11.92 1.00
N VAL A 73 16.80 11.16 2.08
CA VAL A 73 17.49 11.30 3.37
C VAL A 73 18.84 10.58 3.39
N LEU A 74 19.04 9.53 2.58
CA LEU A 74 20.28 8.74 2.58
C LEU A 74 21.41 9.37 1.74
N ILE A 75 21.08 10.36 0.90
CA ILE A 75 22.03 11.01 -0.03
C ILE A 75 22.43 12.43 0.47
N LEU A 76 22.06 12.82 1.70
CA LEU A 76 22.39 14.10 2.33
C LEU A 76 23.38 13.94 3.49
#